data_AF-A1ZPS6-F1
#
_entry.id   AF-A1ZPS6-F1
#
_cell.length_a   1.000
_cell.length_b   1.000
_cell.length_c   1.000
_cell.angle_alpha   90.00
_cell.angle_beta   90.00
_cell.angle_gamma   90.00
#
_symmetry.space_group_name_H-M   'P 1'
#
loop_
_entity.id
_entity.type
_entity.pdbx_description
1 polymer ?
#
loop_
_entity_poly.entity_id
_entity_poly.type
_entity_poly.pdbx_seq_one_letter_code
_entity_poly.pdbx_strand_id
1 'polypeptide(L)'
;MDKTINNLVNALWEASFNARCQPVDRLAILPVIKDINGLAKEKRIALIVKASNFYNDKSFFTRLMTCLPELWANIIFKDIVAIIASLKGSVSLMSMVEFFYKYVEIDVFDLALDCEHLPINDRELLISYYAQNFALLFKHERVDQKWYTEKRMGITLEPMILLKETFLKDHRFQEALSDKSMIESYLKLKYKHFKNRFL
;
A
#
# COMPACT_ATOMS: atom_id res chain seq x y z
N MET A 1 23.19 -3.60 6.19
CA MET A 1 22.04 -3.52 5.26
C MET A 1 22.07 -4.74 4.36
N ASP A 2 20.96 -5.47 4.22
CA ASP A 2 20.94 -6.79 3.57
C ASP A 2 21.08 -6.69 2.04
N LYS A 3 22.16 -7.27 1.50
CA LYS A 3 22.46 -7.29 0.06
C LYS A 3 21.35 -7.95 -0.75
N THR A 4 20.67 -8.96 -0.19
CA THR A 4 19.56 -9.65 -0.86
C THR A 4 18.38 -8.73 -1.10
N ILE A 5 18.01 -7.89 -0.13
CA ILE A 5 16.86 -6.98 -0.25
C ILE A 5 17.13 -5.91 -1.30
N ASN A 6 18.34 -5.34 -1.33
CA ASN A 6 18.70 -4.36 -2.34
C ASN A 6 18.66 -4.97 -3.76
N ASN A 7 19.17 -6.18 -3.92
CA ASN A 7 19.13 -6.88 -5.20
C ASN A 7 17.70 -7.12 -5.67
N LEU A 8 16.79 -7.52 -4.77
CA LEU A 8 15.40 -7.75 -5.11
C LEU A 8 14.66 -6.45 -5.49
N VAL A 9 14.90 -5.34 -4.80
CA VAL A 9 14.32 -4.04 -5.18
C VAL A 9 14.81 -3.60 -6.56
N ASN A 10 16.09 -3.77 -6.86
CA ASN A 10 16.60 -3.46 -8.19
C ASN A 10 16.00 -4.38 -9.26
N ALA A 11 15.92 -5.69 -9.00
CA ALA A 11 15.34 -6.64 -9.93
C ALA A 11 13.83 -6.38 -10.18
N LEU A 12 13.08 -5.95 -9.17
CA LEU A 12 11.67 -5.56 -9.31
C LEU A 12 11.50 -4.29 -10.16
N TRP A 13 12.43 -3.35 -10.02
CA TRP A 13 12.48 -2.16 -10.89
C TRP A 13 12.82 -2.55 -12.34
N GLU A 14 13.84 -3.39 -12.53
CA GLU A 14 14.26 -3.85 -13.85
C GLU A 14 13.17 -4.65 -14.56
N ALA A 15 12.46 -5.50 -13.82
CA ALA A 15 11.31 -6.25 -14.34
C ALA A 15 10.22 -5.33 -14.90
N SER A 16 10.05 -4.13 -14.33
CA SER A 16 9.00 -3.20 -14.71
C SER A 16 9.15 -2.65 -16.14
N PHE A 17 10.39 -2.55 -16.65
CA PHE A 17 10.64 -2.17 -18.04
C PHE A 17 10.10 -3.20 -19.04
N ASN A 18 9.90 -4.44 -18.61
CA ASN A 18 9.33 -5.52 -19.42
C ASN A 18 7.83 -5.74 -19.15
N ALA A 19 7.19 -4.89 -18.34
CA ALA A 19 5.78 -5.00 -18.03
C ALA A 19 4.91 -4.73 -19.26
N ARG A 20 4.03 -5.69 -19.57
CA ARG A 20 2.97 -5.56 -20.58
C ARG A 20 1.94 -4.51 -20.16
N CYS A 21 1.71 -4.39 -18.86
CA CYS A 21 0.81 -3.40 -18.28
C CYS A 21 1.62 -2.53 -17.31
N GLN A 22 2.07 -1.38 -17.80
CA GLN A 22 2.84 -0.39 -17.05
C GLN A 22 2.07 0.19 -15.85
N PRO A 23 2.73 0.56 -14.74
CA PRO A 23 4.18 0.51 -14.54
C PRO A 23 4.74 -0.88 -14.22
N VAL A 24 3.93 -1.80 -13.70
CA VAL A 24 4.36 -3.18 -13.40
C VAL A 24 3.17 -4.13 -13.48
N ASP A 25 3.42 -5.37 -13.88
CA ASP A 25 2.43 -6.44 -13.81
C ASP A 25 3.06 -7.71 -13.23
N ARG A 26 2.20 -8.65 -12.82
CA ARG A 26 2.63 -9.89 -12.18
C ARG A 26 3.47 -10.76 -13.10
N LEU A 27 3.20 -10.76 -14.41
CA LEU A 27 3.96 -11.56 -15.37
C LEU A 27 5.41 -11.09 -15.44
N ALA A 28 5.62 -9.78 -15.42
CA ALA A 28 6.94 -9.17 -15.46
C ALA A 28 7.80 -9.57 -14.24
N ILE A 29 7.18 -9.66 -13.06
CA ILE A 29 7.89 -9.99 -11.81
C ILE A 29 7.89 -11.49 -11.48
N LEU A 30 7.27 -12.35 -12.30
CA LEU A 30 7.29 -13.81 -12.12
C LEU A 30 8.70 -14.37 -11.81
N PRO A 31 9.78 -13.94 -12.50
CA PRO A 31 11.12 -14.49 -12.26
C PRO A 31 11.62 -14.30 -10.83
N VAL A 32 11.17 -13.25 -10.13
CA VAL A 32 11.64 -12.91 -8.78
C VAL A 32 10.68 -13.36 -7.66
N ILE A 33 9.47 -13.83 -8.00
CA ILE A 33 8.47 -14.28 -7.01
C ILE A 33 9.00 -15.46 -6.19
N LYS A 34 9.74 -16.39 -6.80
CA LYS A 34 10.30 -17.54 -6.07
C LYS A 34 11.25 -17.09 -4.96
N ASP A 35 12.09 -16.11 -5.24
CA ASP A 35 13.03 -15.57 -4.27
C ASP A 35 12.30 -14.83 -3.14
N ILE A 36 11.25 -14.07 -3.48
CA ILE A 36 10.38 -13.39 -2.53
C ILE A 36 9.69 -14.39 -1.58
N ASN A 37 9.17 -15.50 -2.12
CA ASN A 37 8.49 -16.53 -1.33
C ASN A 37 9.46 -17.27 -0.38
N GLY A 38 10.75 -17.32 -0.71
CA GLY A 38 11.79 -17.88 0.15
C GLY A 38 12.20 -16.96 1.32
N LEU A 39 11.71 -15.72 1.37
CA LEU A 39 12.08 -14.78 2.42
C LEU A 39 11.35 -15.06 3.74
N ALA A 40 12.11 -15.05 4.83
CA ALA A 40 11.57 -14.94 6.18
C ALA A 40 10.72 -13.66 6.33
N LYS A 41 9.80 -13.65 7.29
CA LYS A 41 8.83 -12.55 7.49
C LYS A 41 9.51 -11.19 7.64
N GLU A 42 10.59 -11.14 8.42
CA GLU A 42 11.36 -9.93 8.71
C GLU A 42 11.98 -9.36 7.43
N LYS A 43 12.44 -10.25 6.54
CA LYS A 43 12.98 -9.88 5.23
C LYS A 43 11.90 -9.39 4.27
N ARG A 44 10.69 -9.96 4.32
CA ARG A 44 9.54 -9.47 3.55
C ARG A 44 9.13 -8.07 4.00
N ILE A 45 9.07 -7.83 5.31
CA ILE A 45 8.83 -6.49 5.88
C ILE A 45 9.90 -5.50 5.41
N ALA A 46 11.18 -5.88 5.50
CA ALA A 46 12.28 -5.04 5.03
C ALA A 46 12.18 -4.72 3.53
N LEU A 47 11.76 -5.69 2.71
CA LEU A 47 11.52 -5.50 1.28
C LEU A 47 10.38 -4.51 1.01
N ILE A 48 9.24 -4.64 1.71
CA ILE A 48 8.10 -3.72 1.60
C ILE A 48 8.54 -2.27 1.89
N VAL A 49 9.21 -2.06 3.03
CA VAL A 49 9.70 -0.74 3.44
C VAL A 49 10.71 -0.18 2.43
N LYS A 50 11.67 -1.00 2.00
CA LYS A 50 12.70 -0.57 1.06
C LYS A 50 12.11 -0.22 -0.31
N ALA A 51 11.20 -1.04 -0.82
CA ALA A 51 10.48 -0.77 -2.06
C ALA A 51 9.70 0.55 -1.97
N SER A 52 8.92 0.74 -0.90
CA SER A 52 8.14 1.97 -0.68
C SER A 52 9.00 3.22 -0.66
N ASN A 53 10.16 3.15 0.01
CA ASN A 53 11.09 4.27 0.14
C ASN A 53 11.98 4.49 -1.10
N PHE A 54 12.14 3.48 -1.95
CA PHE A 54 12.97 3.56 -3.16
C PHE A 54 12.17 4.10 -4.34
N TYR A 55 10.95 3.59 -4.53
CA TYR A 55 10.07 4.04 -5.60
C TYR A 55 9.39 5.33 -5.16
N ASN A 56 9.99 6.47 -5.50
CA ASN A 56 9.37 7.79 -5.33
C ASN A 56 8.30 8.06 -6.41
N ASP A 57 7.54 7.02 -6.77
CA ASP A 57 6.43 7.05 -7.72
C ASP A 57 5.23 6.37 -7.04
N LYS A 58 4.19 7.18 -6.82
CA LYS A 58 2.98 6.76 -6.12
C LYS A 58 2.22 5.63 -6.82
N SER A 59 2.33 5.55 -8.14
CA SER A 59 1.64 4.54 -8.95
C SER A 59 2.39 3.21 -8.97
N PHE A 60 3.73 3.25 -8.91
CA PHE A 60 4.56 2.06 -9.00
C PHE A 60 4.39 1.16 -7.78
N PHE A 61 4.64 1.69 -6.57
CA PHE A 61 4.63 0.89 -5.35
C PHE A 61 3.27 0.22 -5.13
N THR A 62 2.21 1.03 -5.22
CA THR A 62 0.84 0.58 -5.03
C THR A 62 0.50 -0.60 -5.95
N ARG A 63 0.88 -0.49 -7.23
CA ARG A 63 0.65 -1.55 -8.22
C ARG A 63 1.57 -2.75 -8.05
N LEU A 64 2.81 -2.54 -7.61
CA LEU A 64 3.71 -3.64 -7.30
C LEU A 64 3.14 -4.50 -6.16
N MET A 65 2.64 -3.85 -5.10
CA MET A 65 2.08 -4.55 -3.94
C MET A 65 0.81 -5.34 -4.29
N THR A 66 -0.01 -4.86 -5.24
CA THR A 66 -1.15 -5.65 -5.75
C THR A 66 -0.69 -6.86 -6.55
N CYS A 67 0.45 -6.80 -7.23
CA CYS A 67 1.02 -7.93 -7.95
C CYS A 67 1.73 -8.96 -7.03
N LEU A 68 1.95 -8.61 -5.76
CA LEU A 68 2.70 -9.41 -4.77
C LEU A 68 1.89 -9.65 -3.47
N PRO A 69 0.71 -10.28 -3.53
CA PRO A 69 -0.05 -10.63 -2.32
C PRO A 69 0.76 -11.45 -1.30
N GLU A 70 1.73 -12.24 -1.76
CA GLU A 70 2.54 -13.13 -0.93
C GLU A 70 3.43 -12.38 0.07
N LEU A 71 3.79 -11.13 -0.22
CA LEU A 71 4.54 -10.28 0.71
C LEU A 71 3.76 -10.02 2.00
N TRP A 72 2.44 -10.04 1.91
CA TRP A 72 1.52 -9.71 2.99
C TRP A 72 1.09 -10.92 3.80
N ALA A 73 1.45 -12.14 3.38
CA ALA A 73 1.09 -13.35 4.10
C ALA A 73 1.72 -13.38 5.50
N ASN A 74 0.91 -13.62 6.53
CA ASN A 74 1.29 -13.66 7.95
C ASN A 74 1.80 -12.33 8.52
N ILE A 75 1.52 -11.20 7.85
CA ILE A 75 1.76 -9.86 8.39
C ILE A 75 0.64 -9.54 9.39
N ILE A 76 1.03 -9.12 10.59
CA ILE A 76 0.08 -8.78 11.68
C ILE A 76 0.01 -7.27 11.90
N PHE A 77 -0.94 -6.82 12.73
CA PHE A 77 -1.10 -5.41 13.08
C PHE A 77 0.20 -4.71 13.50
N LYS A 78 0.98 -5.33 14.40
CA LYS A 78 2.26 -4.76 14.85
C LYS A 78 3.28 -4.59 13.72
N ASP A 79 3.26 -5.48 12.73
CA ASP A 79 4.14 -5.39 11.57
C ASP A 79 3.74 -4.20 10.68
N ILE A 80 2.43 -3.95 10.49
CA ILE A 80 1.93 -2.77 9.75
C ILE A 80 2.33 -1.46 10.43
N VAL A 81 2.18 -1.38 11.76
CA VAL A 81 2.63 -0.22 12.53
C VAL A 81 4.13 0.01 12.34
N ALA A 82 4.93 -1.06 12.41
CA ALA A 82 6.39 -0.97 12.19
C ALA A 82 6.75 -0.56 10.75
N ILE A 83 6.01 -1.05 9.75
CA ILE A 83 6.19 -0.66 8.35
C ILE A 83 5.92 0.83 8.19
N ILE A 84 4.77 1.32 8.67
CA ILE A 84 4.37 2.74 8.58
C ILE A 84 5.40 3.64 9.27
N ALA A 85 5.85 3.26 10.47
CA ALA A 85 6.87 4.00 11.22
C ALA A 85 8.24 4.06 10.52
N SER A 86 8.49 3.18 9.54
CA SER A 86 9.76 3.08 8.80
C SER A 86 9.73 3.75 7.42
N LEU A 87 8.60 4.34 7.03
CA LEU A 87 8.46 5.04 5.75
C LEU A 87 9.21 6.37 5.78
N LYS A 88 9.74 6.76 4.62
CA LYS A 88 10.53 7.98 4.45
C LYS A 88 9.87 8.88 3.42
N GLY A 89 9.26 9.96 3.92
CA GLY A 89 8.62 10.98 3.10
C GLY A 89 7.15 10.69 2.79
N SER A 90 6.46 11.77 2.42
CA SER A 90 5.02 11.77 2.14
C SER A 90 4.60 10.85 1.00
N VAL A 91 5.40 10.69 -0.06
CA VAL A 91 5.04 9.84 -1.22
C VAL A 91 4.93 8.37 -0.81
N SER A 92 5.93 7.85 -0.09
CA SER A 92 5.92 6.48 0.42
C SER A 92 4.73 6.24 1.35
N LEU A 93 4.46 7.20 2.25
CA LEU A 93 3.31 7.17 3.15
C LEU A 93 1.97 7.16 2.38
N MET A 94 1.80 8.06 1.42
CA MET A 94 0.60 8.14 0.58
C MET A 94 0.37 6.86 -0.23
N SER A 95 1.44 6.25 -0.75
CA SER A 95 1.36 5.02 -1.54
C SER A 95 0.97 3.82 -0.67
N MET A 96 1.50 3.76 0.56
CA MET A 96 1.11 2.74 1.54
C MET A 96 -0.37 2.87 1.91
N VAL A 97 -0.82 4.08 2.23
CA VAL A 97 -2.23 4.36 2.55
C VAL A 97 -3.13 4.05 1.36
N GLU A 98 -2.73 4.44 0.14
CA GLU A 98 -3.51 4.12 -1.06
C GLU A 98 -3.61 2.61 -1.27
N PHE A 99 -2.50 1.88 -1.14
CA PHE A 99 -2.52 0.42 -1.30
C PHE A 99 -3.51 -0.24 -0.34
N PHE A 100 -3.41 0.06 0.95
CA PHE A 100 -4.29 -0.51 1.97
C PHE A 100 -5.75 -0.10 1.76
N TYR A 101 -6.02 1.18 1.57
CA TYR A 101 -7.38 1.69 1.48
C TYR A 101 -8.06 1.26 0.18
N LYS A 102 -7.38 1.41 -0.96
CA LYS A 102 -7.97 1.18 -2.28
C LYS A 102 -8.00 -0.29 -2.66
N TYR A 103 -6.93 -1.04 -2.45
CA TYR A 103 -6.81 -2.39 -3.01
C TYR A 103 -7.09 -3.48 -2.00
N VAL A 104 -6.62 -3.32 -0.76
CA VAL A 104 -6.90 -4.24 0.35
C VAL A 104 -8.23 -3.91 1.04
N GLU A 105 -8.72 -2.68 0.91
CA GLU A 105 -9.95 -2.18 1.55
C GLU A 105 -9.87 -2.17 3.10
N ILE A 106 -8.72 -1.77 3.62
CA ILE A 106 -8.44 -1.60 5.05
C ILE A 106 -8.08 -0.15 5.33
N ASP A 107 -8.70 0.42 6.36
CA ASP A 107 -8.36 1.75 6.83
C ASP A 107 -7.11 1.73 7.71
N VAL A 108 -6.11 2.51 7.30
CA VAL A 108 -4.85 2.71 8.01
C VAL A 108 -4.54 4.19 8.28
N PHE A 109 -5.51 5.09 8.09
CA PHE A 109 -5.29 6.53 8.29
C PHE A 109 -4.90 6.85 9.73
N ASP A 110 -5.61 6.31 10.72
CA ASP A 110 -5.26 6.58 12.12
C ASP A 110 -3.88 6.05 12.48
N LEU A 111 -3.51 4.87 11.97
CA LEU A 111 -2.16 4.34 12.14
C LEU A 111 -1.09 5.28 11.57
N ALA A 112 -1.35 5.88 10.41
CA ALA A 112 -0.44 6.84 9.79
C ALA A 112 -0.41 8.19 10.51
N LEU A 113 -1.55 8.74 10.90
CA LEU A 113 -1.68 10.07 11.49
C LEU A 113 -1.22 10.12 12.96
N ASP A 114 -1.40 9.03 13.71
CA ASP A 114 -0.95 8.92 15.09
C ASP A 114 0.49 8.40 15.23
N CYS A 115 1.16 8.07 14.11
CA CYS A 115 2.55 7.59 14.17
C CYS A 115 3.53 8.73 14.49
N GLU A 116 4.01 8.76 15.73
CA GLU A 116 4.97 9.78 16.21
C GLU A 116 6.34 9.73 15.53
N HIS A 117 6.72 8.58 14.97
CA HIS A 117 7.97 8.42 14.22
C HIS A 117 7.95 9.13 12.86
N LEU A 118 6.76 9.44 12.33
CA LEU A 118 6.62 10.15 11.07
C LEU A 118 6.66 11.67 11.28
N PRO A 119 7.39 12.43 10.44
CA PRO A 119 7.38 13.88 10.46
C PRO A 119 5.94 14.42 10.39
N ILE A 120 5.65 15.43 11.22
CA ILE A 120 4.33 16.06 11.24
C ILE A 120 3.92 16.58 9.86
N ASN A 121 4.85 17.15 9.10
CA ASN A 121 4.61 17.66 7.75
C ASN A 121 4.20 16.56 6.76
N ASP A 122 4.77 15.35 6.88
CA ASP A 122 4.40 14.22 6.01
C ASP A 122 2.97 13.75 6.32
N ARG A 123 2.60 13.72 7.61
CA ARG A 123 1.26 13.36 8.08
C ARG A 123 0.22 14.41 7.71
N GLU A 124 0.56 15.70 7.83
CA GLU A 124 -0.30 16.81 7.38
C GLU A 124 -0.53 16.74 5.87
N LEU A 125 0.54 16.52 5.10
CA LEU A 125 0.46 16.43 3.66
C LEU A 125 -0.38 15.22 3.22
N LEU A 126 -0.25 14.08 3.89
CA LEU A 126 -1.09 12.90 3.66
C LEU A 126 -2.59 13.25 3.79
N ILE A 127 -3.00 13.81 4.94
CA ILE A 127 -4.43 14.01 5.21
C ILE A 127 -5.01 15.18 4.41
N SER A 128 -4.24 16.25 4.22
CA SER A 128 -4.68 17.40 3.40
C SER A 128 -4.83 17.01 1.93
N TYR A 129 -3.92 16.19 1.40
CA TYR A 129 -4.00 15.68 0.03
C TYR A 129 -5.25 14.83 -0.18
N TYR A 130 -5.51 13.83 0.68
CA TYR A 130 -6.68 12.97 0.50
C TYR A 130 -7.99 13.63 0.87
N ALA A 131 -8.02 14.63 1.77
CA ALA A 131 -9.23 15.43 2.00
C ALA A 131 -9.68 16.18 0.72
N GLN A 132 -8.75 16.52 -0.17
CA GLN A 132 -9.03 17.17 -1.45
C GLN A 132 -9.19 16.16 -2.61
N ASN A 133 -8.51 15.02 -2.52
CA ASN A 133 -8.40 14.03 -3.61
C ASN A 133 -8.93 12.65 -3.18
N PHE A 134 -9.96 12.60 -2.34
CA PHE A 134 -10.48 11.36 -1.76
C PHE A 134 -10.90 10.33 -2.81
N ALA A 135 -11.32 10.80 -4.00
CA ALA A 135 -11.69 9.95 -5.12
C ALA A 135 -10.57 8.97 -5.54
N LEU A 136 -9.31 9.30 -5.27
CA LEU A 136 -8.16 8.44 -5.58
C LEU A 136 -8.08 7.17 -4.71
N LEU A 137 -8.76 7.16 -3.56
CA LEU A 137 -8.82 6.01 -2.66
C LEU A 137 -9.80 4.93 -3.14
N PHE A 138 -10.58 5.19 -4.20
CA PHE A 138 -11.50 4.21 -4.76
C PHE A 138 -10.88 3.47 -5.95
N LYS A 139 -11.28 2.20 -6.08
CA LYS A 139 -11.09 1.44 -7.33
C LYS A 139 -11.83 2.15 -8.46
N HIS A 140 -11.15 2.38 -9.56
CA HIS A 140 -11.73 2.87 -10.78
C HIS A 140 -12.46 1.71 -11.47
N GLU A 141 -13.80 1.68 -11.35
CA GLU A 141 -14.69 0.60 -11.81
C GLU A 141 -14.24 -0.05 -13.12
N ARG A 142 -14.13 0.71 -14.21
CA ARG A 142 -13.76 0.13 -15.52
C ARG A 142 -12.33 -0.40 -15.62
N VAL A 143 -11.38 0.18 -14.90
CA VAL A 143 -9.95 -0.13 -15.05
C VAL A 143 -9.60 -1.30 -14.14
N ASP A 144 -9.92 -1.15 -12.85
CA ASP A 144 -9.63 -2.18 -11.84
C ASP A 144 -10.46 -3.44 -12.08
N GLN A 145 -11.74 -3.33 -12.46
CA GLN A 145 -12.55 -4.51 -12.80
C GLN A 145 -11.93 -5.27 -13.97
N LYS A 146 -11.57 -4.59 -15.07
CA LYS A 146 -10.94 -5.23 -16.23
C LYS A 146 -9.62 -5.89 -15.87
N TRP A 147 -8.81 -5.28 -14.99
CA TRP A 147 -7.55 -5.87 -14.56
C TRP A 147 -7.74 -7.23 -13.90
N TYR A 148 -8.72 -7.33 -12.99
CA TYR A 148 -9.00 -8.56 -12.26
C TYR A 148 -9.79 -9.58 -13.08
N THR A 149 -10.86 -9.17 -13.76
CA THR A 149 -11.74 -10.09 -14.50
C THR A 149 -11.07 -10.66 -15.74
N GLU A 150 -10.29 -9.84 -16.46
CA GLU A 150 -9.58 -10.27 -17.67
C GLU A 150 -8.14 -10.72 -17.36
N LYS A 151 -7.74 -10.76 -16.09
CA LYS A 151 -6.38 -11.12 -15.62
C LYS A 151 -5.26 -10.35 -16.32
N ARG A 152 -5.50 -9.09 -16.72
CA ARG A 152 -4.51 -8.29 -17.51
C ARG A 152 -3.21 -8.08 -16.76
N MET A 153 -3.27 -7.90 -15.44
CA MET A 153 -2.08 -7.75 -14.61
C MET A 153 -1.46 -9.08 -14.20
N GLY A 154 -1.94 -10.22 -14.71
CA GLY A 154 -1.50 -11.56 -14.31
C GLY A 154 -1.95 -11.98 -12.91
N ILE A 155 -2.82 -11.20 -12.25
CA ILE A 155 -3.41 -11.48 -10.94
C ILE A 155 -4.94 -11.35 -11.00
N THR A 156 -5.64 -12.15 -10.21
CA THR A 156 -7.10 -12.09 -10.02
C THR A 156 -7.47 -11.34 -8.74
N LEU A 157 -8.77 -11.18 -8.46
CA LEU A 157 -9.25 -10.43 -7.29
C LEU A 157 -9.14 -11.23 -5.98
N GLU A 158 -9.23 -12.56 -6.05
CA GLU A 158 -9.32 -13.45 -4.88
C GLU A 158 -8.17 -13.28 -3.88
N PRO A 159 -6.90 -13.10 -4.28
CA PRO A 159 -5.82 -12.86 -3.33
C PRO A 159 -6.02 -11.59 -2.51
N MET A 160 -6.59 -10.53 -3.09
CA MET A 160 -6.84 -9.27 -2.36
C MET A 160 -8.00 -9.44 -1.38
N ILE A 161 -9.06 -10.17 -1.77
CA ILE A 161 -10.18 -10.51 -0.87
C ILE A 161 -9.66 -11.30 0.33
N LEU A 162 -8.84 -12.32 0.09
CA LEU A 162 -8.27 -13.14 1.17
C LEU A 162 -7.38 -12.32 2.11
N LEU A 163 -6.60 -11.37 1.58
CA LEU A 163 -5.82 -10.45 2.40
C LEU A 163 -6.70 -9.59 3.29
N LYS A 164 -7.76 -8.99 2.72
CA LYS A 164 -8.74 -8.20 3.48
C LYS A 164 -9.33 -9.00 4.63
N GLU A 165 -9.88 -10.19 4.33
CA GLU A 165 -10.46 -11.08 5.33
C GLU A 165 -9.46 -11.47 6.41
N THR A 166 -8.19 -11.66 6.05
CA THR A 166 -7.13 -11.98 7.00
C THR A 166 -6.85 -10.82 7.94
N PHE A 167 -6.76 -9.59 7.43
CA PHE A 167 -6.57 -8.40 8.28
C PHE A 167 -7.77 -8.14 9.19
N LEU A 168 -9.00 -8.26 8.68
CA LEU A 168 -10.22 -8.00 9.45
C LEU A 168 -10.50 -9.02 10.57
N LYS A 169 -9.76 -10.13 10.65
CA LYS A 169 -9.78 -11.02 11.83
C LYS A 169 -9.20 -10.36 13.08
N ASP A 170 -8.38 -9.32 12.92
CA ASP A 170 -7.85 -8.52 14.01
C ASP A 170 -8.68 -7.24 14.16
N HIS A 171 -9.43 -7.13 15.25
CA HIS A 171 -10.38 -6.05 15.55
C HIS A 171 -9.79 -4.63 15.54
N ARG A 172 -8.46 -4.50 15.53
CA ARG A 172 -7.77 -3.21 15.42
C ARG A 172 -7.71 -2.70 13.99
N PHE A 173 -7.87 -3.57 13.01
CA PHE A 173 -8.09 -3.16 11.63
C PHE A 173 -9.57 -2.86 11.41
N GLN A 174 -9.82 -1.84 10.61
CA GLN A 174 -11.16 -1.43 10.22
C GLN A 174 -11.27 -1.52 8.70
N GLU A 175 -12.46 -1.83 8.23
CA GLU A 175 -12.75 -1.83 6.81
C GLU A 175 -12.76 -0.40 6.27
N ALA A 176 -12.21 -0.21 5.07
CA ALA A 176 -12.27 1.06 4.37
C ALA A 176 -13.72 1.46 4.03
N LEU A 177 -14.03 2.75 4.10
CA LEU A 177 -15.35 3.25 3.69
C LEU A 177 -15.50 3.14 2.16
N SER A 178 -16.63 2.57 1.73
CA SER A 178 -16.96 2.38 0.31
C SER A 178 -17.86 3.46 -0.26
N ASP A 179 -18.52 4.25 0.58
CA ASP A 179 -19.37 5.37 0.15
C ASP A 179 -18.58 6.67 -0.01
N LYS A 180 -18.75 7.32 -1.17
CA LYS A 180 -18.03 8.56 -1.53
C LYS A 180 -18.38 9.75 -0.63
N SER A 181 -19.63 9.89 -0.22
CA SER A 181 -20.05 11.01 0.63
C SER A 181 -19.55 10.82 2.07
N MET A 182 -19.52 9.58 2.55
CA MET A 182 -18.99 9.23 3.86
C MET A 182 -17.48 9.46 3.94
N ILE A 183 -16.71 9.02 2.94
CA ILE A 183 -15.24 9.19 2.98
C ILE A 183 -14.83 10.66 2.93
N GLU A 184 -15.54 11.49 2.16
CA GLU A 184 -15.24 12.92 2.05
C GLU A 184 -15.41 13.59 3.42
N SER A 185 -16.55 13.32 4.07
CA SER A 185 -16.83 13.84 5.41
C SER A 185 -15.83 13.32 6.43
N TYR A 186 -15.49 12.03 6.37
CA TYR A 186 -14.53 11.36 7.23
C TYR A 186 -13.13 12.02 7.16
N LEU A 187 -12.58 12.20 5.96
CA LEU A 187 -11.25 12.79 5.77
C LEU A 187 -11.21 14.27 6.15
N LYS A 188 -12.28 15.03 5.85
CA LYS A 188 -12.42 16.42 6.32
C LYS A 188 -12.42 16.51 7.84
N LEU A 189 -13.13 15.61 8.53
CA LEU A 189 -13.19 15.57 9.99
C LEU A 189 -11.82 15.24 10.59
N LYS A 190 -11.14 14.22 10.04
CA LYS A 190 -9.77 13.86 10.46
C LYS A 190 -8.79 14.99 10.24
N TYR A 191 -8.84 15.66 9.09
CA TYR A 191 -7.96 16.81 8.84
C TYR A 191 -8.17 17.91 9.88
N LYS A 192 -9.43 18.25 10.19
CA LYS A 192 -9.76 19.22 11.23
C LYS A 192 -9.21 18.79 12.61
N HIS A 193 -9.37 17.52 12.98
CA HIS A 193 -8.84 17.00 14.24
C HIS A 193 -7.30 17.01 14.28
N PHE A 194 -6.65 16.64 13.17
CA PHE A 194 -5.20 16.69 13.05
C PHE A 194 -4.68 18.11 13.25
N LYS A 195 -5.29 19.10 12.59
CA LYS A 195 -4.95 20.52 12.79
C LYS A 195 -5.09 20.92 14.25
N ASN A 196 -6.25 20.72 14.85
CA ASN A 196 -6.49 21.13 16.24
C ASN A 196 -5.54 20.47 17.26
N ARG A 197 -5.00 19.29 16.96
CA ARG A 197 -4.11 18.56 17.87
C ARG A 197 -2.65 18.98 17.74
N PHE A 198 -2.21 19.40 16.56
CA PHE A 198 -0.80 19.52 16.24
C PHE A 198 -0.36 20.87 15.61
N LEU A 199 -1.30 21.72 15.20
CA LEU A 199 -1.05 23.05 14.62
C LEU A 199 -1.80 24.13 15.42
#